data_AF-A0ABD6AGX3-F1
#
_entry.id   AF-A0ABD6AGX3-F1
#
_cell.length_a   1.000
_cell.length_b   1.000
_cell.length_c   1.000
_cell.angle_alpha   90.00
_cell.angle_beta   90.00
_cell.angle_gamma   90.00
#
_symmetry.space_group_name_H-M   'P 1'
#
loop_
_entity.id
_entity.type
_entity.pdbx_description
1 polymer ?
#
loop_
_entity_poly.entity_id
_entity_poly.type
_entity_poly.pdbx_seq_one_letter_code
_entity_poly.pdbx_strand_id
1 'polypeptide(L)'
;MSDEVPVVDILAGLDGKVEKIGDEITHERTTEIDGEEKIVEYAARHGDWVYWLSAGSNGHHVTVTFAFSIVNNVATVFNEPDIKSILGLDEQKITEEHKKEAARELLSQMRPENQEKLSYHLIKLLSSPTSGFSIDTMNTGTPEAFQVTRKIFPNDSGFSQTEFNHSVQTVVSNGVNAVQLVQQAFDIEEFVESEMSPDEERDVPYVY
;
A
#
# COMPACT_ATOMS: atom_id res chain seq x y z
N MET A 1 23.29 31.74 -11.07
CA MET A 1 23.56 30.35 -11.46
C MET A 1 23.29 29.55 -10.20
N SER A 2 22.21 28.77 -10.17
CA SER A 2 21.93 27.87 -9.05
C SER A 2 22.83 26.66 -9.27
N ASP A 3 23.75 26.38 -8.34
CA ASP A 3 24.52 25.15 -8.39
C ASP A 3 23.54 23.98 -8.23
N GLU A 4 23.45 23.13 -9.24
CA GLU A 4 22.70 21.87 -9.15
C GLU A 4 23.37 21.00 -8.10
N VAL A 5 22.67 20.74 -6.99
CA VAL A 5 23.10 19.77 -6.00
C VAL A 5 22.85 18.37 -6.58
N PRO A 6 23.86 17.50 -6.68
CA PRO A 6 23.67 16.13 -7.14
C PRO A 6 22.57 15.43 -6.33
N VAL A 7 21.68 14.69 -7.01
CA VAL A 7 20.55 13.96 -6.38
C VAL A 7 20.98 13.07 -5.21
N VAL A 8 22.17 12.46 -5.32
CA VAL A 8 22.77 11.63 -4.28
C VAL A 8 23.03 12.42 -2.99
N ASP A 9 23.45 13.69 -3.11
CA ASP A 9 23.78 14.53 -1.96
C ASP A 9 22.52 15.01 -1.21
N ILE A 10 21.37 15.04 -1.90
CA ILE A 10 20.10 15.44 -1.30
C ILE A 10 19.55 14.36 -0.39
N LEU A 11 19.57 13.10 -0.82
CA LEU A 11 19.13 11.99 0.00
C LEU A 11 20.14 11.66 1.11
N ALA A 12 21.44 11.72 0.84
CA ALA A 12 22.45 11.62 1.90
C ALA A 12 22.28 12.71 2.97
N GLY A 13 21.80 13.90 2.58
CA GLY A 13 21.40 14.97 3.51
C GLY A 13 20.19 14.65 4.38
N LEU A 14 19.40 13.63 4.04
CA LEU A 14 18.25 13.14 4.79
C LEU A 14 18.58 11.97 5.73
N ASP A 15 19.70 11.27 5.58
CA ASP A 15 20.09 10.13 6.44
C ASP A 15 20.03 10.51 7.92
N GLY A 16 20.74 11.59 8.26
CA GLY A 16 20.75 12.11 9.63
C GLY A 16 19.39 12.63 10.10
N LYS A 17 18.41 12.83 9.21
CA LYS A 17 17.03 13.17 9.59
C LYS A 17 16.19 11.92 9.82
N VAL A 18 16.38 10.85 9.04
CA VAL A 18 15.76 9.53 9.25
C VAL A 18 16.15 8.99 10.63
N GLU A 19 17.45 8.97 10.93
CA GLU A 19 17.94 8.50 12.24
C GLU A 19 17.40 9.35 13.41
N LYS A 20 17.31 10.68 13.25
CA LYS A 20 16.82 11.59 14.29
C LYS A 20 15.34 11.46 14.61
N ILE A 21 14.53 10.95 13.68
CA ILE A 21 13.12 10.62 13.98
C ILE A 21 12.96 9.22 14.58
N GLY A 22 14.06 8.48 14.75
CA GLY A 22 14.08 7.12 15.29
C GLY A 22 13.86 6.03 14.24
N ASP A 23 13.95 6.38 12.96
CA ASP A 23 13.78 5.45 11.84
C ASP A 23 15.14 4.87 11.40
N GLU A 24 15.09 3.77 10.66
CA GLU A 24 16.26 3.06 10.15
C GLU A 24 16.19 2.91 8.64
N ILE A 25 17.27 3.25 7.93
CA ILE A 25 17.42 2.96 6.50
C ILE A 25 17.75 1.47 6.34
N THR A 26 16.91 0.77 5.60
CA THR A 26 16.99 -0.69 5.41
C THR A 26 17.48 -1.10 4.02
N HIS A 27 17.30 -0.23 3.02
CA HIS A 27 17.73 -0.49 1.66
C HIS A 27 17.99 0.80 0.91
N GLU A 28 18.97 0.78 0.01
CA GLU A 28 19.28 1.85 -0.92
C GLU A 28 19.27 1.29 -2.34
N ARG A 29 18.60 2.00 -3.25
CA ARG A 29 18.54 1.67 -4.67
C ARG A 29 18.81 2.90 -5.50
N THR A 30 19.66 2.76 -6.52
CA THR A 30 19.80 3.76 -7.58
C THR A 30 19.34 3.13 -8.89
N THR A 31 18.39 3.76 -9.56
CA THR A 31 17.89 3.35 -10.87
C THR A 31 18.29 4.39 -11.91
N GLU A 32 18.90 3.93 -13.00
CA GLU A 32 19.20 4.75 -14.17
C GLU A 32 18.13 4.51 -15.23
N ILE A 33 17.41 5.56 -15.63
CA ILE A 33 16.38 5.53 -16.66
C ILE A 33 16.94 6.22 -17.90
N ASP A 34 16.90 5.52 -19.03
CA ASP A 34 17.29 6.00 -20.36
C ASP A 34 18.71 6.59 -20.45
N GLY A 35 19.63 6.20 -19.55
CA GLY A 35 21.04 6.61 -19.55
C GLY A 35 21.30 8.05 -19.10
N GLU A 36 20.26 8.78 -18.69
CA GLU A 36 20.37 10.20 -18.29
C GLU A 36 19.71 10.47 -16.94
N GLU A 37 18.62 9.78 -16.59
CA GLU A 37 17.89 10.06 -15.37
C GLU A 37 18.28 9.12 -14.23
N LYS A 38 18.81 9.67 -13.12
CA LYS A 38 19.08 8.90 -11.91
C LYS A 38 17.98 9.15 -10.88
N ILE A 39 17.29 8.07 -10.50
CA ILE A 39 16.42 8.04 -9.34
C ILE A 39 17.18 7.32 -8.23
N VAL A 40 17.32 7.99 -7.09
CA VAL A 40 17.85 7.37 -5.87
C VAL A 40 16.66 7.16 -4.93
N GLU A 41 16.58 5.97 -4.34
CA GLU A 41 15.50 5.53 -3.46
C GLU A 41 16.04 4.91 -2.17
N TYR A 42 15.58 5.38 -1.02
CA TYR A 42 15.84 4.77 0.28
C TYR A 42 14.58 4.13 0.83
N ALA A 43 14.65 2.87 1.21
CA ALA A 43 13.63 2.24 2.05
C ALA A 43 13.98 2.50 3.51
N ALA A 44 13.12 3.20 4.23
CA ALA A 44 13.26 3.44 5.66
C ALA A 44 12.10 2.81 6.43
N ARG A 45 12.36 2.42 7.67
CA ARG A 45 11.37 1.77 8.55
C ARG A 45 10.93 2.72 9.66
N HIS A 46 9.63 2.97 9.75
CA HIS A 46 8.95 3.71 10.81
C HIS A 46 8.07 2.74 11.62
N GLY A 47 8.55 2.33 12.79
CA GLY A 47 7.92 1.23 13.55
C GLY A 47 7.97 -0.09 12.77
N ASP A 48 6.81 -0.68 12.47
CA ASP A 48 6.71 -1.91 11.67
C ASP A 48 6.54 -1.65 10.16
N TRP A 49 6.44 -0.39 9.76
CA TRP A 49 6.05 0.00 8.41
C TRP A 49 7.24 0.54 7.61
N VAL A 50 7.31 0.16 6.34
CA VAL A 50 8.33 0.65 5.42
C VAL A 50 7.76 1.80 4.58
N TYR A 51 8.53 2.87 4.44
CA TYR A 51 8.29 3.94 3.49
C TYR A 51 9.53 4.15 2.62
N TRP A 52 9.33 4.82 1.50
CA TRP A 52 10.35 5.10 0.51
C TRP A 52 10.59 6.61 0.44
N LEU A 53 11.86 7.00 0.38
CA LEU A 53 12.29 8.34 -0.01
C LEU A 53 12.85 8.24 -1.42
N SER A 54 12.26 8.95 -2.38
CA SER A 54 12.78 8.99 -3.74
C SER A 54 13.09 10.41 -4.20
N ALA A 55 14.26 10.60 -4.81
CA ALA A 55 14.67 11.84 -5.41
C ALA A 55 14.89 11.62 -6.92
N GLY A 56 14.21 12.40 -7.75
CA GLY A 56 14.41 12.41 -9.19
C GLY A 56 15.63 13.24 -9.60
N SER A 57 16.01 13.12 -10.87
CA SER A 57 17.19 13.78 -11.48
C SER A 57 17.32 15.27 -11.22
N ASN A 58 16.19 15.99 -11.13
CA ASN A 58 16.18 17.43 -10.92
C ASN A 58 16.52 17.86 -9.48
N GLY A 59 16.53 16.94 -8.51
CA GLY A 59 16.92 17.21 -7.12
C GLY A 59 16.12 18.32 -6.42
N HIS A 60 14.97 18.74 -6.95
CA HIS A 60 14.25 19.87 -6.34
C HIS A 60 13.38 19.44 -5.17
N HIS A 61 12.97 18.17 -5.16
CA HIS A 61 12.12 17.61 -4.13
C HIS A 61 12.48 16.15 -3.89
N VAL A 62 12.11 15.68 -2.70
CA VAL A 62 12.09 14.27 -2.35
C VAL A 62 10.65 13.86 -2.15
N THR A 63 10.27 12.68 -2.61
CA THR A 63 8.95 12.11 -2.39
C THR A 63 9.04 11.08 -1.27
N VAL A 64 8.23 11.26 -0.24
CA VAL A 64 7.98 10.26 0.80
C VAL A 64 6.80 9.41 0.34
N THR A 65 6.97 8.11 0.24
CA THR A 65 5.97 7.18 -0.29
C THR A 65 5.72 6.03 0.67
N PHE A 66 4.48 5.80 1.05
CA PHE A 66 4.03 4.53 1.61
C PHE A 66 3.30 3.77 0.51
N ALA A 67 3.68 2.52 0.27
CA ALA A 67 3.08 1.67 -0.76
C ALA A 67 2.64 0.35 -0.15
N PHE A 68 1.46 -0.12 -0.55
CA PHE A 68 0.89 -1.36 -0.05
C PHE A 68 0.22 -2.13 -1.18
N SER A 69 0.52 -3.42 -1.26
CA SER A 69 -0.14 -4.34 -2.20
C SER A 69 -1.16 -5.18 -1.45
N ILE A 70 -2.43 -4.95 -1.76
CA ILE A 70 -3.57 -5.71 -1.24
C ILE A 70 -3.44 -7.16 -1.71
N VAL A 71 -3.11 -7.38 -2.98
CA VAL A 71 -2.87 -8.71 -3.56
C VAL A 71 -1.79 -9.45 -2.80
N ASN A 72 -0.63 -8.83 -2.55
CA ASN A 72 0.45 -9.49 -1.80
C ASN A 72 0.02 -9.80 -0.36
N ASN A 73 -0.77 -8.92 0.27
CA ASN A 73 -1.25 -9.15 1.62
C ASN A 73 -2.22 -10.35 1.68
N VAL A 74 -3.21 -10.39 0.80
CA VAL A 74 -4.16 -11.50 0.71
C VAL A 74 -3.45 -12.81 0.34
N ALA A 75 -2.45 -12.75 -0.55
CA ALA A 75 -1.63 -13.89 -0.93
C ALA A 75 -0.89 -14.57 0.24
N THR A 76 -0.68 -13.87 1.37
CA THR A 76 -0.05 -14.46 2.57
C THR A 76 -0.99 -15.36 3.38
N VAL A 77 -2.30 -15.28 3.16
CA VAL A 77 -3.31 -16.01 3.93
C VAL A 77 -3.48 -17.44 3.41
N PHE A 78 -3.27 -17.67 2.11
CA PHE A 78 -3.53 -18.97 1.50
C PHE A 78 -2.45 -20.02 1.80
N ASN A 79 -2.89 -21.24 2.04
CA ASN A 79 -2.04 -22.42 2.00
C ASN A 79 -1.98 -23.02 0.57
N GLU A 80 -1.07 -23.98 0.34
CA GLU A 80 -0.94 -24.61 -0.98
C GLU A 80 -2.22 -25.30 -1.49
N PRO A 81 -2.98 -26.07 -0.67
CA PRO A 81 -4.29 -26.60 -1.06
C PRO A 81 -5.27 -25.54 -1.58
N ASP A 82 -5.40 -24.40 -0.90
CA ASP A 82 -6.34 -23.34 -1.27
C ASP A 82 -5.98 -22.77 -2.64
N ILE A 83 -4.69 -22.49 -2.87
CA ILE A 83 -4.18 -21.96 -4.14
C ILE A 83 -4.46 -22.94 -5.29
N LYS A 84 -4.24 -24.24 -5.07
CA LYS A 84 -4.54 -25.28 -6.07
C LYS A 84 -6.02 -25.34 -6.38
N SER A 85 -6.88 -25.23 -5.37
CA SER A 85 -8.33 -25.23 -5.54
C SER A 85 -8.82 -24.00 -6.31
N ILE A 86 -8.35 -22.80 -5.96
CA ILE A 86 -8.74 -21.53 -6.60
C ILE A 86 -8.31 -21.53 -8.07
N LEU A 87 -7.09 -21.96 -8.36
CA LEU A 87 -6.51 -21.89 -9.71
C LEU A 87 -6.72 -23.16 -10.55
N GLY A 88 -7.34 -24.20 -10.00
CA GLY A 88 -7.54 -25.49 -10.68
C GLY A 88 -6.21 -26.17 -11.07
N LEU A 89 -5.18 -26.07 -10.22
CA LEU A 89 -3.85 -26.63 -10.49
C LEU A 89 -3.70 -28.06 -9.94
N ASP A 90 -3.32 -28.99 -10.80
CA ASP A 90 -3.00 -30.38 -10.41
C ASP A 90 -1.52 -30.56 -10.06
N GLU A 91 -1.22 -31.13 -8.88
CA GLU A 91 0.10 -31.56 -8.34
C GLU A 91 1.34 -30.65 -8.55
N GLN A 92 1.17 -29.46 -9.12
CA GLN A 92 2.26 -28.53 -9.42
C GLN A 92 2.80 -27.91 -8.14
N LYS A 93 4.10 -27.57 -8.19
CA LYS A 93 4.74 -26.78 -7.14
C LYS A 93 4.19 -25.36 -7.19
N ILE A 94 3.74 -24.86 -6.05
CA ILE A 94 3.25 -23.49 -5.91
C ILE A 94 4.41 -22.50 -5.97
N THR A 95 4.21 -21.41 -6.71
CA THR A 95 5.15 -20.29 -6.84
C THR A 95 4.54 -19.04 -6.20
N GLU A 96 5.36 -18.02 -5.96
CA GLU A 96 4.85 -16.73 -5.47
C GLU A 96 3.88 -16.07 -6.46
N GLU A 97 4.05 -16.28 -7.76
CA GLU A 97 3.09 -15.76 -8.74
C GLU A 97 1.75 -16.51 -8.66
N HIS A 98 1.75 -17.82 -8.41
CA HIS A 98 0.51 -18.56 -8.17
C HIS A 98 -0.24 -18.02 -6.94
N LYS A 99 0.46 -17.63 -5.87
CA LYS A 99 -0.17 -17.02 -4.69
C LYS A 99 -0.86 -15.69 -5.04
N LYS A 100 -0.17 -14.83 -5.79
CA LYS A 100 -0.72 -13.54 -6.23
C LYS A 100 -1.91 -13.73 -7.15
N GLU A 101 -1.83 -14.69 -8.06
CA GLU A 101 -2.94 -14.97 -8.98
C GLU A 101 -4.16 -15.51 -8.24
N ALA A 102 -3.97 -16.41 -7.26
CA ALA A 102 -5.07 -16.86 -6.40
C ALA A 102 -5.69 -15.71 -5.60
N ALA A 103 -4.87 -14.77 -5.12
CA ALA A 103 -5.37 -13.57 -4.45
C ALA A 103 -6.17 -12.66 -5.40
N ARG A 104 -5.69 -12.43 -6.63
CA ARG A 104 -6.45 -11.66 -7.64
C ARG A 104 -7.78 -12.33 -7.97
N GLU A 105 -7.79 -13.65 -8.10
CA GLU A 105 -9.02 -14.41 -8.37
C GLU A 105 -10.01 -14.33 -7.21
N LEU A 106 -9.55 -14.43 -5.95
CA LEU A 106 -10.44 -14.24 -4.81
C LEU A 106 -11.03 -12.81 -4.77
N LEU A 107 -10.17 -11.82 -4.99
CA LEU A 107 -10.58 -10.41 -5.02
C LEU A 107 -11.59 -10.12 -6.15
N SER A 108 -11.39 -10.74 -7.33
CA SER A 108 -12.27 -10.59 -8.48
C SER A 108 -13.65 -11.23 -8.25
N GLN A 109 -13.72 -12.28 -7.44
CA GLN A 109 -14.95 -12.98 -7.06
C GLN A 109 -15.75 -12.28 -5.96
N MET A 110 -15.19 -11.25 -5.28
CA MET A 110 -15.97 -10.42 -4.36
C MET A 110 -17.21 -9.87 -5.06
N ARG A 111 -18.35 -9.82 -4.35
CA ARG A 111 -19.58 -9.21 -4.89
C ARG A 111 -19.27 -7.77 -5.37
N PRO A 112 -19.78 -7.32 -6.53
CA PRO A 112 -19.50 -5.98 -7.06
C PRO A 112 -19.75 -4.86 -6.04
N GLU A 113 -20.81 -4.96 -5.25
CA GLU A 113 -21.13 -4.01 -4.18
C GLU A 113 -20.02 -3.91 -3.11
N ASN A 114 -19.38 -5.03 -2.76
CA ASN A 114 -18.27 -5.04 -1.82
C ASN A 114 -16.99 -4.46 -2.43
N GLN A 115 -16.75 -4.68 -3.72
CA GLN A 115 -15.63 -4.07 -4.44
C GLN A 115 -15.80 -2.56 -4.52
N GLU A 116 -16.99 -2.07 -4.89
CA GLU A 116 -17.32 -0.64 -4.91
C GLU A 116 -17.20 -0.01 -3.52
N LYS A 117 -17.70 -0.70 -2.48
CA LYS A 117 -17.59 -0.25 -1.10
C LYS A 117 -16.13 -0.14 -0.65
N LEU A 118 -15.29 -1.14 -0.94
CA LEU A 118 -13.86 -1.11 -0.64
C LEU A 118 -13.18 0.09 -1.34
N SER A 119 -13.42 0.25 -2.65
CA SER A 119 -12.89 1.38 -3.42
C SER A 119 -13.33 2.73 -2.85
N TYR A 120 -14.62 2.88 -2.54
CA TYR A 120 -15.16 4.11 -1.97
C TYR A 120 -14.51 4.46 -0.62
N HIS A 121 -14.40 3.48 0.29
CA HIS A 121 -13.82 3.72 1.60
C HIS A 121 -12.31 4.00 1.52
N LEU A 122 -11.59 3.30 0.63
CA LEU A 122 -10.17 3.60 0.38
C LEU A 122 -9.99 5.02 -0.14
N ILE A 123 -10.73 5.42 -1.18
CA ILE A 123 -10.65 6.79 -1.72
C ILE A 123 -10.95 7.81 -0.64
N LYS A 124 -12.02 7.61 0.13
CA LYS A 124 -12.42 8.54 1.20
C LYS A 124 -11.32 8.69 2.25
N LEU A 125 -10.68 7.60 2.63
CA LEU A 125 -9.67 7.58 3.67
C LEU A 125 -8.32 8.15 3.18
N LEU A 126 -7.93 7.83 1.95
CA LEU A 126 -6.68 8.30 1.34
C LEU A 126 -6.76 9.75 0.85
N SER A 127 -7.98 10.27 0.65
CA SER A 127 -8.22 11.68 0.30
C SER A 127 -7.82 12.62 1.43
N SER A 128 -6.59 13.11 1.36
CA SER A 128 -6.00 14.04 2.33
C SER A 128 -5.57 15.34 1.66
N PRO A 129 -5.77 16.51 2.29
CA PRO A 129 -5.27 17.78 1.76
C PRO A 129 -3.74 17.91 1.83
N THR A 130 -3.06 17.03 2.57
CA THR A 130 -1.61 17.13 2.86
C THR A 130 -0.77 16.01 2.23
N SER A 131 -1.40 15.10 1.48
CA SER A 131 -0.72 14.01 0.77
C SER A 131 -1.46 13.66 -0.51
N GLY A 132 -0.72 13.25 -1.55
CA GLY A 132 -1.29 12.62 -2.73
C GLY A 132 -1.52 11.13 -2.48
N PHE A 133 -2.36 10.51 -3.32
CA PHE A 133 -2.52 9.06 -3.33
C PHE A 133 -2.78 8.55 -4.75
N SER A 134 -2.51 7.28 -4.99
CA SER A 134 -3.08 6.54 -6.12
C SER A 134 -3.49 5.15 -5.68
N ILE A 135 -4.44 4.57 -6.42
CA ILE A 135 -4.93 3.22 -6.23
C ILE A 135 -4.77 2.53 -7.56
N ASP A 136 -4.06 1.42 -7.57
CA ASP A 136 -3.96 0.55 -8.73
C ASP A 136 -5.11 -0.44 -8.65
N THR A 137 -5.82 -0.61 -9.76
CA THR A 137 -7.00 -1.45 -9.86
C THR A 137 -6.80 -2.54 -10.90
N MET A 138 -7.30 -3.73 -10.62
CA MET A 138 -7.41 -4.80 -11.60
C MET A 138 -8.38 -4.41 -12.73
N ASN A 139 -8.42 -5.22 -13.79
CA ASN A 139 -9.36 -5.03 -14.91
C ASN A 139 -10.83 -5.05 -14.49
N THR A 140 -11.15 -5.63 -13.33
CA THR A 140 -12.48 -5.66 -12.71
C THR A 140 -12.85 -4.36 -11.99
N GLY A 141 -11.92 -3.41 -11.83
CA GLY A 141 -12.09 -2.20 -11.02
C GLY A 141 -11.83 -2.42 -9.52
N THR A 142 -11.50 -3.64 -9.10
CA THR A 142 -11.15 -3.96 -7.71
C THR A 142 -9.75 -3.43 -7.39
N PRO A 143 -9.53 -2.76 -6.23
CA PRO A 143 -8.21 -2.31 -5.81
C PRO A 143 -7.22 -3.48 -5.60
N GLU A 144 -6.03 -3.39 -6.18
CA GLU A 144 -4.94 -4.37 -5.97
C GLU A 144 -3.75 -3.81 -5.19
N ALA A 145 -3.53 -2.50 -5.25
CA ALA A 145 -2.50 -1.80 -4.51
C ALA A 145 -2.89 -0.34 -4.31
N PHE A 146 -2.24 0.32 -3.36
CA PHE A 146 -2.32 1.76 -3.21
C PHE A 146 -1.00 2.35 -2.77
N GLN A 147 -0.84 3.64 -3.03
CA GLN A 147 0.28 4.43 -2.52
C GLN A 147 -0.21 5.76 -1.96
N VAL A 148 0.48 6.23 -0.92
CA VAL A 148 0.33 7.55 -0.33
C VAL A 148 1.66 8.26 -0.49
N THR A 149 1.63 9.47 -1.02
CA THR A 149 2.83 10.23 -1.34
C THR A 149 2.79 11.63 -0.75
N ARG A 150 3.94 12.15 -0.36
CA ARG A 150 4.11 13.56 -0.01
C ARG A 150 5.44 14.06 -0.52
N LYS A 151 5.40 15.20 -1.21
CA LYS A 151 6.62 15.89 -1.65
C LYS A 151 7.14 16.76 -0.52
N ILE A 152 8.44 16.69 -0.28
CA ILE A 152 9.20 17.58 0.60
C ILE A 152 10.28 18.29 -0.22
N PHE A 153 10.68 19.48 0.20
CA PHE A 153 11.64 20.31 -0.51
C PHE A 153 12.83 20.58 0.42
N PRO A 154 13.84 19.68 0.47
CA PRO A 154 14.90 19.76 1.46
C PRO A 154 15.75 21.04 1.39
N ASN A 155 15.79 21.66 0.20
CA ASN A 155 16.55 22.87 -0.08
C ASN A 155 15.78 24.16 0.25
N ASP A 156 14.49 24.08 0.60
CA ASP A 156 13.73 25.24 1.03
C ASP A 156 14.17 25.70 2.42
N SER A 157 14.28 27.01 2.61
CA SER A 157 14.75 27.60 3.87
C SER A 157 13.85 27.28 5.09
N GLY A 158 12.61 26.88 4.84
CA GLY A 158 11.66 26.43 5.87
C GLY A 158 11.77 24.94 6.23
N PHE A 159 12.54 24.15 5.49
CA PHE A 159 12.65 22.72 5.73
C PHE A 159 13.41 22.43 7.02
N SER A 160 12.78 21.67 7.91
CA SER A 160 13.30 21.38 9.25
C SER A 160 13.24 19.88 9.56
N GLN A 161 13.87 19.47 10.67
CA GLN A 161 13.69 18.12 11.20
C GLN A 161 12.21 17.82 11.51
N THR A 162 11.49 18.82 12.00
CA THR A 162 10.06 18.71 12.33
C THR A 162 9.20 18.52 11.09
N GLU A 163 9.46 19.27 10.01
CA GLU A 163 8.71 19.12 8.75
C GLU A 163 8.95 17.75 8.10
N PHE A 164 10.20 17.26 8.17
CA PHE A 164 10.53 15.91 7.72
C PHE A 164 9.75 14.85 8.51
N ASN A 165 9.82 14.90 9.85
CA ASN A 165 9.09 13.97 10.71
C ASN A 165 7.59 14.00 10.44
N HIS A 166 7.02 15.20 10.35
CA HIS A 166 5.59 15.38 10.06
C HIS A 166 5.20 14.79 8.71
N SER A 167 6.05 14.93 7.69
CA SER A 167 5.81 14.36 6.36
C SER A 167 5.82 12.83 6.38
N VAL A 168 6.80 12.21 7.05
CA VAL A 168 6.85 10.75 7.24
C VAL A 168 5.63 10.26 8.00
N GLN A 169 5.33 10.85 9.16
CA GLN A 169 4.17 10.48 9.97
C GLN A 169 2.85 10.62 9.21
N THR A 170 2.69 11.67 8.40
CA THR A 170 1.48 11.87 7.58
C THR A 170 1.30 10.72 6.59
N VAL A 171 2.34 10.42 5.82
CA VAL A 171 2.30 9.40 4.77
C VAL A 171 2.10 8.00 5.37
N VAL A 172 2.87 7.67 6.41
CA VAL A 172 2.77 6.37 7.09
C VAL A 172 1.42 6.22 7.78
N SER A 173 0.94 7.21 8.55
CA SER A 173 -0.34 7.07 9.26
C SER A 173 -1.52 6.93 8.29
N ASN A 174 -1.55 7.70 7.20
CA ASN A 174 -2.58 7.56 6.17
C ASN A 174 -2.53 6.18 5.52
N GLY A 175 -1.32 5.69 5.21
CA GLY A 175 -1.10 4.35 4.67
C GLY A 175 -1.58 3.24 5.61
N VAL A 176 -1.18 3.30 6.88
CA VAL A 176 -1.55 2.32 7.92
C VAL A 176 -3.06 2.27 8.14
N ASN A 177 -3.73 3.43 8.19
CA ASN A 177 -5.18 3.48 8.29
C ASN A 177 -5.86 2.77 7.10
N ALA A 178 -5.29 2.90 5.89
CA ALA A 178 -5.79 2.20 4.71
C ALA A 178 -5.53 0.69 4.76
N VAL A 179 -4.40 0.26 5.30
CA VAL A 179 -4.13 -1.16 5.55
C VAL A 179 -5.13 -1.74 6.56
N GLN A 180 -5.44 -1.02 7.63
CA GLN A 180 -6.43 -1.47 8.62
C GLN A 180 -7.82 -1.61 8.01
N LEU A 181 -8.23 -0.69 7.13
CA LEU A 181 -9.48 -0.81 6.38
C LEU A 181 -9.47 -2.07 5.50
N VAL A 182 -8.38 -2.31 4.79
CA VAL A 182 -8.20 -3.51 3.94
C VAL A 182 -8.32 -4.77 4.80
N GLN A 183 -7.60 -4.87 5.90
CA GLN A 183 -7.66 -6.02 6.81
C GLN A 183 -9.07 -6.24 7.36
N GLN A 184 -9.73 -5.17 7.80
CA GLN A 184 -11.13 -5.24 8.24
C GLN A 184 -12.09 -5.64 7.13
N ALA A 185 -11.77 -5.35 5.86
CA ALA A 185 -12.56 -5.75 4.71
C ALA A 185 -12.38 -7.22 4.32
N PHE A 186 -11.28 -7.86 4.75
CA PHE A 186 -10.99 -9.29 4.52
C PHE A 186 -11.32 -10.18 5.72
N ASP A 187 -11.28 -9.65 6.95
CA ASP A 187 -11.90 -10.28 8.14
C ASP A 187 -13.45 -10.34 8.05
N ILE A 188 -14.03 -9.84 6.95
CA ILE A 188 -15.43 -10.00 6.53
C ILE A 188 -15.75 -11.47 6.16
N GLU A 189 -14.87 -12.45 6.42
CA GLU A 189 -15.34 -13.86 6.51
C GLU A 189 -16.44 -14.00 7.58
N GLU A 190 -16.40 -13.23 8.68
CA GLU A 190 -17.45 -13.21 9.71
C GLU A 190 -18.72 -12.44 9.26
N PHE A 191 -18.56 -11.48 8.35
CA PHE A 191 -19.67 -10.65 7.84
C PHE A 191 -20.38 -11.35 6.66
N VAL A 192 -19.68 -12.21 5.91
CA VAL A 192 -20.29 -13.10 4.89
C VAL A 192 -21.02 -14.27 5.55
N GLU A 193 -20.54 -14.86 6.65
CA GLU A 193 -21.31 -15.85 7.42
C GLU A 193 -22.61 -15.26 7.99
N SER A 194 -22.62 -13.98 8.39
CA SER A 194 -23.83 -13.31 8.89
C SER A 194 -24.91 -13.00 7.82
N GLU A 195 -24.51 -12.90 6.55
CA GLU A 195 -25.38 -12.62 5.39
C GLU A 195 -25.69 -13.89 4.56
N MET A 196 -25.14 -15.04 4.96
CA MET A 196 -25.33 -16.35 4.34
C MET A 196 -25.89 -17.39 5.30
N SER A 197 -26.70 -16.98 6.27
CA SER A 197 -27.69 -17.90 6.86
C SER A 197 -28.96 -17.83 6.01
N PRO A 198 -29.18 -18.76 5.06
CA PRO A 198 -30.41 -18.80 4.31
C PRO A 198 -31.45 -19.43 5.22
N ASP A 199 -32.47 -18.68 5.60
CA ASP A 199 -33.73 -19.20 6.14
C ASP A 199 -33.60 -20.38 7.11
N GLU A 200 -33.29 -20.12 8.39
CA GLU A 200 -33.93 -20.96 9.42
C GLU A 200 -35.42 -20.62 9.36
N GLU A 201 -36.16 -21.52 8.72
CA GLU A 201 -37.61 -21.62 8.74
C GLU A 201 -38.13 -21.20 10.12
N ARG A 202 -38.67 -19.97 10.22
CA ARG A 202 -39.57 -19.64 11.32
C ARG A 202 -40.83 -20.43 11.08
N ASP A 203 -40.82 -21.64 11.62
CA ASP A 203 -41.97 -22.49 11.84
C ASP A 203 -42.98 -21.66 12.65
N VAL A 204 -43.91 -21.00 11.95
CA VAL A 204 -45.03 -20.30 12.57
C VAL A 204 -46.02 -21.40 12.93
N PRO A 205 -46.27 -21.69 14.22
CA PRO A 205 -47.29 -22.66 14.57
C PRO A 205 -48.64 -22.07 14.16
N TYR A 206 -49.29 -22.70 13.20
CA TYR A 206 -50.72 -22.51 12.97
C TYR A 206 -51.46 -22.88 14.26
N VAL A 207 -51.99 -21.88 14.95
CA VAL A 207 -53.00 -22.08 16.00
C VAL A 207 -54.36 -21.92 15.31
N TYR A 208 -55.14 -22.99 15.35
CA TYR A 208 -56.54 -23.06 14.91
C TYR A 208 -57.44 -22.06 15.65
#